data_AF-A0A6V7M3C0-F1
#
_entry.id   AF-A0A6V7M3C0-F1
#
_cell.length_a   1.000
_cell.length_b   1.000
_cell.length_c   1.000
_cell.angle_alpha   90.00
_cell.angle_beta   90.00
_cell.angle_gamma   90.00
#
_symmetry.space_group_name_H-M   'P 1'
#
loop_
_entity.id
_entity.type
_entity.pdbx_description
1 polymer ?
#
loop_
_entity_poly.entity_id
_entity_poly.type
_entity_poly.pdbx_seq_one_letter_code
_entity_poly.pdbx_strand_id
1 'polypeptide(L)'
;SDSGEPILHINSSLMKYRSQNELGRGFFPNSTCSSPCHLNQVKVREKADACCWRCRYCGHYQYKLDEHRCEDCPPGKKPSIDGKFCAPIDEEFIDYSSPWAVGTMAVASC
;
A
#
# COMPACT_ATOMS: atom_id res chain seq x y z
N SER A 1 -27.83 -19.36 34.83
CA SER A 1 -27.01 -19.36 33.61
C SER A 1 -26.05 -18.20 33.69
N ASP A 2 -24.82 -18.51 34.11
CA ASP A 2 -23.75 -17.55 34.38
C ASP A 2 -22.91 -17.38 33.11
N SER A 3 -23.30 -16.44 32.26
CA SER A 3 -22.47 -16.00 31.14
C SER A 3 -21.55 -14.89 31.67
N GLY A 4 -20.52 -15.31 32.41
CA GLY A 4 -19.48 -14.44 32.96
C GLY A 4 -18.59 -13.88 31.84
N GLU A 5 -19.02 -12.78 31.24
CA GLU A 5 -18.17 -11.99 30.35
C GLU A 5 -17.12 -11.27 31.20
N PRO A 6 -15.81 -11.38 30.89
CA PRO A 6 -14.78 -10.74 31.68
C PRO A 6 -14.87 -9.21 31.52
N ILE A 7 -15.36 -8.54 32.55
CA ILE A 7 -15.49 -7.08 32.57
C ILE A 7 -14.14 -6.47 32.93
N LEU A 8 -13.50 -5.79 31.98
CA LEU A 8 -12.26 -5.07 32.20
C LEU A 8 -12.56 -3.63 32.68
N HIS A 9 -12.41 -3.38 33.98
CA HIS A 9 -12.49 -2.03 34.55
C HIS A 9 -11.12 -1.37 34.58
N ILE A 10 -10.86 -0.46 33.64
CA ILE A 10 -9.60 0.27 33.54
C ILE A 10 -9.82 1.78 33.61
N ASN A 11 -9.21 2.44 34.60
CA ASN A 11 -9.25 3.90 34.73
C ASN A 11 -8.00 4.51 34.09
N SER A 12 -8.13 4.94 32.84
CA SER A 12 -7.04 5.48 32.02
C SER A 12 -6.43 6.77 32.57
N SER A 13 -7.20 7.56 33.33
CA SER A 13 -6.75 8.83 33.92
C SER A 13 -5.80 8.65 35.11
N LEU A 14 -5.80 7.47 35.74
CA LEU A 14 -4.88 7.12 36.84
C LEU A 14 -3.59 6.46 36.35
N MET A 15 -3.50 6.13 35.06
CA MET A 15 -2.35 5.44 34.49
C MET A 15 -1.24 6.40 34.12
N LYS A 16 -0.03 6.12 34.60
CA LYS A 16 1.17 6.89 34.31
C LYS A 16 2.07 6.09 33.38
N TYR A 17 2.46 6.69 32.26
CA TYR A 17 3.41 6.11 31.31
C TYR A 17 4.66 6.98 31.24
N ARG A 18 5.78 6.35 30.86
CA ARG A 18 7.08 7.03 30.75
C ARG A 18 7.09 8.16 29.69
N SER A 19 6.28 8.04 28.64
CA SER A 19 6.20 8.99 27.52
C SER A 19 5.16 10.09 27.73
N GLN A 20 4.97 10.58 28.96
CA GLN A 20 4.15 11.77 29.18
C GLN A 20 4.97 13.01 28.81
N ASN A 21 4.67 13.59 27.65
CA ASN A 21 5.18 14.90 27.27
C ASN A 21 4.21 15.97 27.83
N GLU A 22 4.74 17.15 28.14
CA GLU A 22 4.10 18.34 28.76
C GLU A 22 2.81 18.87 28.06
N LEU A 23 2.32 18.21 27.00
CA LEU A 23 1.11 18.54 26.23
C LEU A 23 -0.08 17.58 26.45
N GLY A 24 -0.03 16.74 27.49
CA GLY A 24 -1.24 16.13 28.06
C GLY A 24 -2.00 15.12 27.19
N ARG A 25 -1.42 14.59 26.11
CA ARG A 25 -1.97 13.41 25.43
C ARG A 25 -1.24 12.14 25.89
N GLY A 26 -1.74 11.58 27.00
CA GLY A 26 -1.36 10.25 27.50
C GLY A 26 -1.88 9.15 26.58
N PHE A 27 -1.16 8.86 25.51
CA PHE A 27 -1.42 7.68 24.69
C PHE A 27 -0.79 6.45 25.34
N PHE A 28 -1.51 5.32 25.33
CA PHE A 28 -0.95 4.03 25.71
C PHE A 28 0.24 3.72 24.79
N PRO A 29 1.40 3.28 25.32
CA PRO A 29 2.55 2.97 24.49
C PRO A 29 2.20 1.82 23.54
N ASN A 30 2.40 2.00 22.24
CA ASN A 30 2.19 0.93 21.29
C ASN A 30 3.33 -0.10 21.39
N SER A 31 2.98 -1.37 21.53
CA SER A 31 3.93 -2.50 21.51
C SER A 31 3.86 -3.27 20.19
N THR A 32 3.46 -2.62 19.11
CA THR A 32 3.28 -3.25 17.80
C THR A 32 4.63 -3.40 17.08
N CYS A 33 4.92 -4.61 16.60
CA CYS A 33 6.13 -4.91 15.83
C CYS A 33 6.22 -4.12 14.51
N SER A 34 5.06 -3.92 13.86
CA SER A 34 4.98 -3.40 12.50
C SER A 34 3.95 -2.29 12.39
N SER A 35 4.33 -1.21 11.71
CA SER A 35 3.44 -0.08 11.43
C SER A 35 2.39 -0.41 10.36
N PRO A 36 1.25 0.30 10.32
CA PRO A 36 0.30 0.19 9.22
C PRO A 36 0.97 0.55 7.89
N CYS A 37 0.71 -0.24 6.85
CA CYS A 37 1.29 -0.02 5.51
C CYS A 37 0.57 1.10 4.76
N HIS A 38 1.25 1.70 3.77
CA HIS A 38 0.62 2.68 2.89
C HIS A 38 -0.47 2.02 2.01
N LEU A 39 -1.34 2.87 1.43
CA LEU A 39 -2.48 2.43 0.63
C LEU A 39 -2.08 1.48 -0.51
N ASN A 40 -0.97 1.77 -1.19
CA ASN A 40 -0.42 0.99 -2.31
C ASN A 40 0.64 -0.07 -1.87
N GLN A 41 0.54 -0.57 -0.64
CA GLN A 41 1.42 -1.61 -0.12
C GLN A 41 0.62 -2.78 0.46
N VAL A 42 1.22 -3.97 0.38
CA VAL A 42 0.71 -5.19 0.99
C VAL A 42 1.56 -5.61 2.20
N LYS A 43 0.90 -6.20 3.19
CA LYS A 43 1.51 -6.79 4.37
C LYS A 43 2.07 -8.17 4.02
N VAL A 44 3.39 -8.28 4.06
CA VAL A 44 4.10 -9.56 3.90
C VAL A 44 4.54 -10.03 5.27
N ARG A 45 3.96 -11.15 5.74
CA ARG A 45 4.33 -11.74 7.03
C ARG A 45 5.78 -12.22 7.02
N GLU A 46 6.49 -11.96 8.11
CA GLU A 46 7.83 -12.51 8.30
C GLU A 46 7.72 -13.95 8.82
N LYS A 47 8.66 -14.83 8.47
CA LYS A 47 8.58 -16.26 8.81
C LYS A 47 8.76 -16.54 10.31
N ALA A 48 9.37 -15.61 11.05
CA ALA A 48 9.71 -15.79 12.46
C ALA A 48 8.52 -15.50 13.40
N ASP A 49 7.77 -14.42 13.17
CA ASP A 49 6.71 -13.95 14.07
C ASP A 49 5.41 -13.66 13.32
N ALA A 50 4.30 -14.23 13.79
CA ALA A 50 2.99 -14.03 13.17
C ALA A 50 2.46 -12.59 13.29
N CYS A 51 2.90 -11.85 14.32
CA CYS A 51 2.50 -10.47 14.59
C CYS A 51 3.31 -9.44 13.77
N CYS A 52 4.41 -9.86 13.14
CA CYS A 52 5.30 -8.99 12.40
C CYS A 52 5.04 -9.10 10.89
N TRP A 53 4.89 -7.96 10.24
CA TRP A 53 4.79 -7.84 8.78
C TRP A 53 5.71 -6.75 8.26
N ARG A 54 6.19 -6.94 7.02
CA ARG A 54 6.85 -5.91 6.24
C ARG A 54 5.95 -5.43 5.13
N CYS A 55 6.00 -4.13 4.85
CA CYS A 55 5.23 -3.54 3.78
C CYS A 55 6.00 -3.64 2.47
N ARG A 56 5.34 -4.18 1.44
CA ARG A 56 5.91 -4.31 0.10
C ARG A 56 4.96 -3.68 -0.92
N TYR A 57 5.52 -2.96 -1.89
CA TYR A 57 4.75 -2.47 -3.03
C TYR A 57 4.35 -3.61 -3.95
N CYS A 58 3.18 -3.47 -4.60
CA CYS A 58 2.80 -4.35 -5.71
C CYS A 58 3.65 -4.01 -6.95
N GLY A 59 3.77 -4.97 -7.88
CA GLY A 59 4.50 -4.77 -9.13
C GLY A 59 3.83 -3.75 -10.06
N HIS A 60 4.55 -3.33 -11.10
CA HIS A 60 4.08 -2.30 -12.05
C HIS A 60 2.78 -2.66 -12.81
N TYR A 61 2.45 -3.94 -12.91
CA TYR A 61 1.23 -4.44 -13.56
C TYR A 61 0.25 -5.07 -12.57
N GLN A 62 0.50 -4.88 -11.27
CA GLN A 62 -0.27 -5.50 -10.21
C GLN A 62 -1.01 -4.45 -9.39
N TYR A 63 -2.26 -4.75 -9.05
CA TYR A 63 -3.06 -3.95 -8.13
C TYR A 63 -3.22 -4.70 -6.79
N LYS A 64 -3.52 -3.94 -5.76
CA LYS A 64 -3.81 -4.44 -4.42
C LYS A 64 -5.26 -4.93 -4.37
N LEU A 65 -5.45 -6.24 -4.39
CA LEU A 65 -6.75 -6.85 -4.15
C LEU A 65 -7.10 -6.80 -2.66
N ASP A 66 -6.15 -7.24 -1.82
CA ASP A 66 -6.30 -7.37 -0.38
C ASP A 66 -5.14 -6.72 0.35
N GLU A 67 -5.25 -6.61 1.68
CA GLU A 67 -4.15 -6.10 2.50
C GLU A 67 -2.90 -7.01 2.50
N HIS A 68 -3.02 -8.26 2.04
CA HIS A 68 -1.94 -9.26 2.08
C HIS A 68 -1.49 -9.75 0.70
N ARG A 69 -2.22 -9.41 -0.37
CA ARG A 69 -2.00 -10.00 -1.70
C ARG A 69 -2.15 -8.96 -2.82
N CYS A 70 -1.27 -9.07 -3.80
CA CYS A 70 -1.34 -8.35 -5.07
C CYS A 70 -1.86 -9.30 -6.15
N GLU A 71 -2.57 -8.76 -7.13
CA GLU A 71 -3.10 -9.49 -8.29
C GLU A 71 -2.72 -8.75 -9.58
N ASP A 72 -2.52 -9.50 -10.67
CA ASP A 72 -2.16 -8.94 -11.97
C ASP A 72 -3.38 -8.28 -12.64
N CYS A 73 -3.17 -7.11 -13.24
CA CYS A 73 -4.19 -6.47 -14.06
C CYS A 73 -4.40 -7.25 -15.37
N PRO A 74 -5.63 -7.22 -15.93
CA PRO A 74 -5.89 -7.79 -17.24
C PRO A 74 -5.05 -7.07 -18.33
N PRO A 75 -4.76 -7.75 -19.45
CA PRO A 75 -3.95 -7.18 -20.53
C PRO A 75 -4.57 -5.87 -21.05
N GLY A 76 -3.70 -4.89 -21.33
CA GLY A 76 -4.12 -3.54 -21.75
C GLY A 76 -4.49 -2.58 -20.61
N LYS A 77 -4.36 -3.00 -19.34
CA LYS A 77 -4.60 -2.14 -18.18
C LYS A 77 -3.36 -2.07 -17.27
N LYS A 78 -3.15 -0.91 -16.66
CA LYS A 78 -2.12 -0.65 -15.65
C LYS A 78 -2.75 -0.28 -14.30
N PRO A 79 -2.12 -0.60 -13.17
CA PRO A 79 -2.59 -0.11 -11.88
C PRO A 79 -2.56 1.43 -11.85
N SER A 80 -3.58 2.00 -11.21
CA SER A 80 -3.61 3.43 -10.88
C SER A 80 -2.48 3.81 -9.92
N ILE A 81 -2.21 5.10 -9.74
CA ILE A 81 -1.17 5.61 -8.82
C ILE A 81 -1.42 5.16 -7.37
N ASP A 82 -2.69 5.03 -7.01
CA ASP A 82 -3.13 4.52 -5.70
C ASP A 82 -2.99 3.00 -5.58
N GLY A 83 -2.76 2.30 -6.70
CA GLY A 83 -2.59 0.84 -6.79
C GLY A 83 -3.82 0.03 -6.41
N LYS A 84 -5.00 0.66 -6.31
CA LYS A 84 -6.25 0.00 -5.90
C LYS A 84 -7.07 -0.57 -7.05
N PHE A 85 -6.93 0.01 -8.25
CA PHE A 85 -7.72 -0.37 -9.42
C PHE A 85 -6.87 -0.37 -10.68
N CYS A 86 -7.28 -1.18 -11.66
CA CYS A 86 -6.66 -1.22 -12.98
C CYS A 86 -7.34 -0.19 -13.91
N ALA A 87 -6.57 0.79 -14.36
CA ALA A 87 -6.98 1.76 -15.37
C ALA A 87 -6.51 1.30 -16.76
N PRO A 88 -7.26 1.59 -17.85
CA PRO A 88 -6.77 1.35 -19.20
C PRO A 88 -5.49 2.16 -19.47
N ILE A 89 -4.59 1.59 -20.27
CA ILE A 89 -3.42 2.30 -20.76
C ILE A 89 -3.86 3.10 -21.98
N ASP A 90 -3.60 4.41 -21.98
CA ASP A 90 -3.89 5.25 -23.15
C ASP A 90 -2.98 4.83 -24.32
N GLU A 91 -3.59 4.64 -25.48
CA GLU A 91 -2.88 4.30 -26.71
C GLU A 91 -2.19 5.56 -27.24
N GLU A 92 -0.86 5.57 -27.22
CA GLU A 92 -0.09 6.64 -27.84
C GLU A 92 0.10 6.33 -29.32
N PHE A 93 -0.58 7.10 -30.17
CA PHE A 93 -0.37 7.04 -31.60
C PHE A 93 0.81 7.92 -31.97
N ILE A 94 1.75 7.29 -32.66
CA ILE A 94 2.90 7.96 -33.23
C ILE A 94 2.43 8.72 -34.48
N ASP A 95 2.48 10.05 -34.43
CA ASP A 95 2.10 10.88 -35.56
C ASP A 95 3.23 10.91 -36.61
N TYR A 96 2.87 10.81 -37.89
CA TYR A 96 3.81 10.92 -39.02
C TYR A 96 4.47 12.29 -39.09
N SER A 97 3.83 13.31 -38.51
CA SER A 97 4.40 14.66 -38.41
C SER A 97 5.56 14.76 -37.42
N SER A 98 5.78 13.74 -36.59
CA SER A 98 6.81 13.78 -35.57
C SER A 98 8.21 13.79 -36.20
N PRO A 99 9.15 14.63 -35.71
CA PRO A 99 10.50 14.72 -36.29
C PRO A 99 11.26 13.39 -36.31
N TRP A 100 10.98 12.52 -35.33
CA TRP A 100 11.60 11.21 -35.24
C TRP A 100 11.01 10.23 -36.30
N ALA A 101 9.72 10.33 -36.64
CA ALA A 101 9.12 9.58 -37.75
C ALA A 101 9.66 10.05 -39.10
N VAL A 102 9.71 11.38 -39.33
CA VAL A 102 10.21 11.94 -40.59
C VAL A 102 11.66 11.55 -40.83
N GLY A 103 12.50 11.59 -39.80
CA GLY A 103 13.91 11.18 -39.89
C GLY A 103 14.08 9.72 -40.33
N THR A 104 13.31 8.80 -39.73
CA THR A 104 13.39 7.37 -40.08
C THR A 104 12.85 7.07 -41.48
N MET A 105 11.75 7.71 -41.88
CA MET A 105 11.18 7.58 -43.23
C MET A 105 12.15 8.08 -44.31
N ALA A 106 12.79 9.24 -44.08
CA ALA A 106 13.76 9.81 -45.02
C ALA A 106 14.97 8.89 -45.20
N VAL A 107 15.52 8.35 -44.11
CA VAL A 107 16.65 7.40 -44.16
C VAL A 107 16.27 6.11 -44.88
N ALA A 108 15.05 5.60 -44.70
CA ALA A 108 14.59 4.40 -45.39
C ALA A 108 14.37 4.60 -46.92
N SER A 109 14.20 5.84 -47.37
CA SER A 109 13.94 6.18 -48.78
C SER A 109 15.19 6.50 -49.60
N CYS A 110 16.32 6.80 -48.94
CA CYS A 110 17.62 7.05 -49.56
C CYS A 110 18.37 5.73 -49.79
#